data_AF-A0A6I3KFD7-F1
#
_entry.id   AF-A0A6I3KFD7-F1
#
_cell.length_a   1.000
_cell.length_b   1.000
_cell.length_c   1.000
_cell.angle_alpha   90.00
_cell.angle_beta   90.00
_cell.angle_gamma   90.00
#
_symmetry.space_group_name_H-M   'P 1'
#
loop_
_entity.id
_entity.type
_entity.pdbx_description
1 polymer ?
#
loop_
_entity_poly.entity_id
_entity_poly.type
_entity_poly.pdbx_seq_one_letter_code
_entity_poly.pdbx_strand_id
1 'polypeptide(L)' 'MGGAKALDCINRKLKRDAEKVAPVKNLPPVDATSQDIHLGIVNAPAVKQQYGPNFGNSAVPYRPSRTFTPPLSPP' A
#
# COMPACT_ATOMS: atom_id res chain seq x y z
N MET A 1 17.91 36.18 -8.47
CA MET A 1 17.24 34.90 -8.82
C MET A 1 17.87 33.76 -8.03
N GLY A 2 17.19 33.22 -7.02
CA GLY A 2 17.79 32.17 -6.15
C GLY A 2 16.78 31.22 -5.49
N GLY A 3 15.54 31.68 -5.25
CA GLY A 3 14.50 30.87 -4.60
C GLY A 3 14.04 29.64 -5.42
N ALA A 4 13.97 29.76 -6.75
CA ALA A 4 13.53 28.64 -7.60
C ALA A 4 14.46 27.42 -7.51
N LYS A 5 15.77 27.62 -7.35
CA LYS A 5 16.75 26.52 -7.21
C LYS A 5 16.70 25.87 -5.81
N ALA A 6 16.41 26.65 -4.77
CA ALA A 6 16.24 26.14 -3.42
C ALA A 6 14.99 25.25 -3.29
N LEU A 7 13.88 25.69 -3.89
CA LEU A 7 12.63 24.91 -3.93
C LEU A 7 12.78 23.61 -4.73
N ASP A 8 13.56 23.63 -5.82
CA ASP A 8 13.86 22.44 -6.62
C ASP A 8 14.66 21.39 -5.83
N CYS A 9 15.62 21.81 -5.00
CA CYS A 9 16.35 20.90 -4.12
C CYS A 9 15.42 20.24 -3.07
N ILE A 10 14.57 21.04 -2.44
CA ILE A 10 13.61 20.57 -1.43
C ILE A 10 12.61 19.59 -2.06
N ASN A 11 12.06 19.92 -3.23
CA ASN A 11 11.13 19.03 -3.94
C ASN A 11 11.78 17.71 -4.32
N ARG A 12 13.02 17.71 -4.80
CA ARG A 12 13.76 16.47 -5.08
C ARG A 12 13.99 15.61 -3.84
N LYS A 13 14.30 16.23 -2.70
CA LYS A 13 14.49 15.52 -1.43
C LYS A 13 13.18 14.88 -0.98
N LEU A 14 12.09 15.65 -0.97
CA LEU A 14 10.76 15.17 -0.59
C LEU A 14 10.29 14.02 -1.49
N LYS A 15 10.45 14.15 -2.82
CA LYS A 15 10.09 13.09 -3.77
C LYS A 15 10.85 11.79 -3.48
N ARG A 16 12.17 11.89 -3.24
CA ARG A 16 13.00 10.71 -2.95
C ARG A 16 12.60 10.03 -1.65
N ASP A 17 12.26 10.79 -0.62
CA ASP A 17 11.84 10.22 0.67
C ASP A 17 10.41 9.65 0.59
N ALA A 18 9.52 10.26 -0.19
CA ALA A 18 8.20 9.72 -0.50
C ALA A 18 8.27 8.42 -1.31
N GLU A 19 9.20 8.30 -2.25
CA GLU A 19 9.43 7.06 -3.03
C GLU A 19 10.00 5.92 -2.17
N LYS A 20 10.90 6.23 -1.22
CA LYS A 20 11.42 5.22 -0.28
C LYS A 20 10.34 4.64 0.64
N VAL A 21 9.39 5.49 1.05
CA VAL A 21 8.30 5.10 1.97
C VAL A 21 7.04 4.75 1.19
N ALA A 22 7.06 4.86 -0.15
CA ALA A 22 5.91 4.58 -0.99
C ALA A 22 5.42 3.17 -0.64
N PRO A 23 4.24 3.04 -0.02
CA PRO A 23 3.76 1.74 0.36
C PRO A 23 3.64 0.94 -0.93
N VAL A 24 4.16 -0.29 -0.93
CA VAL A 24 3.84 -1.29 -1.96
C VAL A 24 2.35 -1.13 -2.21
N LYS A 25 1.97 -0.69 -3.42
CA LYS A 25 0.57 -0.41 -3.70
C LYS A 25 -0.15 -1.70 -3.35
N ASN A 26 -1.12 -1.59 -2.44
CA ASN A 26 -1.97 -2.71 -2.07
C ASN A 26 -2.94 -2.90 -3.23
N LEU A 27 -2.39 -3.30 -4.38
CA LEU A 27 -3.15 -3.66 -5.56
C LEU A 27 -3.70 -5.04 -5.26
N PRO A 28 -5.03 -5.22 -5.30
CA PRO A 28 -5.58 -6.55 -5.25
C PRO A 28 -4.99 -7.36 -6.42
N PRO A 29 -4.78 -8.67 -6.26
CA PRO A 29 -4.33 -9.55 -7.36
C PRO A 29 -5.20 -9.47 -8.62
N VAL A 30 -6.44 -8.98 -8.47
CA VAL A 30 -7.42 -8.75 -9.53
C VAL A 30 -7.87 -7.30 -9.43
N ASP A 31 -7.61 -6.53 -10.48
CA ASP A 31 -8.04 -5.13 -10.58
C ASP A 31 -9.56 -5.05 -10.74
N ALA A 32 -10.20 -4.01 -10.19
CA ALA A 32 -11.63 -3.76 -10.34
C ALA A 32 -12.01 -3.47 -11.80
N THR A 33 -11.04 -3.10 -12.62
CA THR A 33 -11.18 -2.93 -14.08
C THR A 33 -10.96 -4.22 -14.87
N SER A 34 -10.69 -5.34 -14.21
CA SER A 34 -10.56 -6.63 -14.89
C SER A 34 -11.90 -7.08 -15.47
N GLN A 35 -11.83 -7.74 -16.63
CA GLN A 35 -13.01 -8.11 -17.42
C GLN A 35 -13.95 -9.03 -16.63
N ASP A 36 -13.40 -9.91 -15.78
CA ASP A 36 -14.17 -10.81 -14.91
C ASP A 36 -14.99 -10.03 -13.86
N ILE A 37 -14.41 -9.02 -13.21
CA ILE A 37 -15.13 -8.20 -12.23
C ILE A 37 -16.18 -7.31 -12.92
N HIS A 38 -15.93 -6.85 -14.15
CA HIS A 38 -16.91 -6.08 -14.92
C HIS A 38 -18.19 -6.87 -15.22
N LEU A 39 -18.07 -8.21 -15.33
CA LEU A 39 -19.20 -9.13 -15.52
C LEU A 39 -19.88 -9.52 -14.18
N GLY A 40 -19.46 -8.92 -13.06
CA GLY A 40 -19.98 -9.25 -11.73
C GLY A 40 -19.48 -10.59 -11.19
N ILE A 41 -18.45 -11.18 -11.81
CA ILE A 41 -17.86 -12.44 -11.35
C ILE A 41 -17.00 -12.12 -10.13
N VAL A 42 -17.48 -12.53 -8.96
CA VAL A 42 -16.73 -12.40 -7.72
C VAL A 42 -15.62 -13.45 -7.70
N ASN A 43 -14.37 -13.00 -7.79
CA ASN A 43 -13.23 -13.88 -7.65
C ASN A 43 -13.04 -14.26 -6.16
N ALA A 44 -13.69 -15.34 -5.73
CA ALA A 44 -13.63 -15.86 -4.37
C ALA A 44 -12.20 -16.04 -3.83
N PRO A 45 -11.22 -16.60 -4.58
CA PRO A 45 -9.85 -16.68 -4.07
C PRO A 45 -9.20 -15.30 -3.88
N ALA A 46 -9.45 -14.32 -4.76
CA ALA A 46 -8.94 -12.96 -4.60
C ALA A 46 -9.53 -12.27 -3.34
N VAL A 47 -10.83 -12.42 -3.11
CA VAL A 47 -11.49 -11.90 -1.89
C VAL A 47 -10.92 -12.57 -0.65
N LYS A 48 -10.67 -13.89 -0.67
CA LYS A 48 -10.06 -14.61 0.44
C LYS A 48 -8.62 -14.14 0.72
N GLN A 49 -7.85 -13.81 -0.31
CA GLN A 49 -6.50 -13.23 -0.13
C GLN A 49 -6.56 -11.83 0.48
N GLN A 50 -7.46 -10.97 0.00
CA GLN A 50 -7.61 -9.60 0.50
C GLN A 50 -8.11 -9.55 1.95
N TYR A 51 -9.05 -10.43 2.29
CA TYR A 51 -9.64 -10.46 3.63
C TYR A 51 -8.87 -11.33 4.61
N GLY A 52 -8.10 -12.33 4.16
CA GLY A 52 -7.28 -13.16 5.05
C GLY A 52 -8.08 -13.70 6.25
N PRO A 53 -7.61 -13.49 7.51
CA PRO A 53 -8.33 -13.85 8.74
C PRO A 53 -9.73 -13.22 8.87
N ASN A 54 -10.00 -12.11 8.19
CA ASN A 54 -11.29 -11.43 8.20
C ASN A 54 -12.30 -12.04 7.21
N PHE A 55 -11.90 -12.99 6.37
CA PHE A 55 -12.80 -13.57 5.37
C PHE A 55 -13.96 -14.32 6.03
N GLY A 56 -15.19 -13.85 5.81
CA GLY A 56 -16.41 -14.37 6.44
C GLY A 56 -16.68 -13.87 7.86
N ASN A 57 -15.76 -13.10 8.46
CA ASN A 57 -15.86 -12.61 9.83
C ASN A 57 -16.06 -11.08 9.90
N SER A 58 -15.56 -10.33 8.92
CA SER A 58 -15.64 -8.86 8.89
C SER A 58 -15.80 -8.33 7.46
N ALA A 59 -16.52 -7.21 7.33
CA ALA A 59 -16.64 -6.44 6.10
C ALA A 59 -15.40 -5.59 5.78
N VAL A 60 -14.41 -5.54 6.68
CA VAL A 60 -13.17 -4.78 6.51
C VAL A 60 -12.01 -5.74 6.16
N PRO A 61 -11.24 -5.48 5.08
CA PRO A 61 -10.07 -6.27 4.72
C PRO A 61 -9.06 -6.40 5.87
N TYR A 62 -8.37 -7.54 5.93
CA TYR A 62 -7.33 -7.73 6.95
C TYR A 62 -6.12 -6.85 6.64
N ARG A 63 -5.75 -6.03 7.63
CA ARG A 63 -4.54 -5.21 7.57
C ARG A 63 -3.66 -5.62 8.74
N PRO A 64 -2.47 -6.20 8.51
CA PRO A 64 -1.56 -6.49 9.61
C PRO A 64 -1.24 -5.19 10.34
N SER A 65 -1.32 -5.22 11.67
CA SER A 65 -0.86 -4.10 12.49
C SER A 65 0.62 -3.91 12.22
N ARG A 66 1.02 -2.71 11.79
CA ARG A 66 2.44 -2.37 11.66
C ARG A 66 2.98 -2.13 13.05
N THR A 67 3.43 -3.18 13.72
CA THR A 67 4.25 -3.06 14.93
C THR A 67 5.63 -2.59 14.49
N PHE A 68 5.97 -1.34 14.81
CA PHE A 68 7.35 -0.87 14.71
C PHE A 68 8.16 -1.59 15.78
N THR A 69 8.99 -2.54 15.40
CA THR A 69 10.01 -3.09 16.27
C THR A 69 11.18 -2.11 16.32
N PRO A 70 11.44 -1.46 17.47
CA PRO A 70 12.63 -0.63 17.60
C PRO A 70 13.89 -1.49 17.40
N PRO A 71 14.96 -0.94 16.79
CA PRO A 71 16.20 -1.68 16.61
C PRO A 71 16.75 -2.10 17.98
N LEU A 72 17.12 -3.38 18.10
CA LEU A 72 17.81 -3.91 19.28
C LEU A 72 19.09 -3.09 19.51
N SER A 73 19.22 -2.49 20.68
CA SER A 73 20.45 -1.82 21.09
C SER A 73 21.61 -2.84 21.05
N PRO A 74 22.76 -2.50 20.46
CA PRO A 74 23.93 -3.39 20.51
C PRO A 74 24.40 -3.58 21.96
N PRO A 75 25.01 -4.73 22.27
CA PRO A 75 25.52 -5.07 23.60
C PRO A 75 26.66 -4.17 24.05
#